data_AF-A0A962HBZ9-F1
#
_entry.id   AF-A0A962HBZ9-F1
#
_cell.length_a   1.000
_cell.length_b   1.000
_cell.length_c   1.000
_cell.angle_alpha   90.00
_cell.angle_beta   90.00
_cell.angle_gamma   90.00
#
_symmetry.space_group_name_H-M   'P 1'
#
loop_
_entity.id
_entity.type
_entity.pdbx_description
1 polymer ?
#
loop_
_entity_poly.entity_id
_entity_poly.type
_entity_poly.pdbx_seq_one_letter_code
_entity_poly.pdbx_strand_id
1 'polypeptide(L)'
;MHLNPSLIATALAALAMLGSPVQAANTLQSGVLIDRNTQRVLLMSPDSAVEQVAISSGQTDWTSRDGAMPIAVEGERVLVMRDGAERGKLGYAVLKAGDGSLVSRASVDLPVPARGLVEERMGEQFKFTVEADGLRWLHRRQQTQGALMQIDGAKGGEKNVSSTEHRGALSIDWNQGKLAPIDETSVKSSADTAVEIGKPTATGPRTFRSVSDGYRLQSERLDDGRYRWQLSDAQGARIGETISEYSYRPFDVVDGRLLYVTTPRISVTDGKSSISMPTLVAVDLASGKVAWTREIRDTRYRGPYPS
;
A
#
# COMPACT_ATOMS: atom_id res chain seq x y z
N MET A 1 8.52 -6.05 -78.27
CA MET A 1 7.80 -6.93 -77.32
C MET A 1 8.38 -6.62 -75.94
N HIS A 2 7.74 -5.71 -75.20
CA HIS A 2 8.22 -5.18 -73.91
C HIS A 2 7.46 -5.85 -72.77
N LEU A 3 8.16 -6.41 -71.79
CA LEU A 3 7.59 -6.95 -70.55
C LEU A 3 8.01 -6.06 -69.37
N ASN A 4 7.03 -5.62 -68.60
CA ASN A 4 7.13 -4.76 -67.42
C ASN A 4 7.67 -5.52 -66.19
N PRO A 5 8.63 -4.96 -65.43
CA PRO A 5 8.98 -5.44 -64.11
C PRO A 5 8.50 -4.44 -63.05
N SER A 6 7.35 -4.65 -62.42
CA SER A 6 6.92 -3.90 -61.23
C SER A 6 5.81 -4.65 -60.50
N LEU A 7 6.18 -5.58 -59.62
CA LEU A 7 5.31 -6.09 -58.56
C LEU A 7 6.02 -5.85 -57.23
N ILE A 8 5.80 -4.64 -56.70
CA ILE A 8 6.14 -4.25 -55.34
C ILE A 8 5.13 -4.95 -54.42
N ALA A 9 5.56 -6.01 -53.75
CA ALA A 9 4.79 -6.63 -52.69
C ALA A 9 4.99 -5.82 -51.40
N THR A 10 4.16 -4.79 -51.21
CA THR A 10 4.06 -4.08 -49.93
C THR A 10 3.28 -4.94 -48.94
N ALA A 11 3.98 -5.83 -48.23
CA ALA A 11 3.41 -6.54 -47.09
C ALA A 11 3.26 -5.53 -45.93
N LEU A 12 2.05 -5.01 -45.76
CA LEU A 12 1.67 -4.19 -44.61
C LEU A 12 1.63 -5.09 -43.38
N ALA A 13 2.73 -5.15 -42.63
CA ALA A 13 2.77 -5.78 -41.33
C ALA A 13 1.95 -4.92 -40.36
N ALA A 14 0.66 -5.24 -40.24
CA ALA A 14 -0.16 -4.80 -39.12
C ALA A 14 0.39 -5.49 -37.85
N LEU A 15 1.45 -4.92 -37.27
CA LEU A 15 1.82 -5.22 -35.89
C LEU A 15 0.62 -4.84 -35.05
N ALA A 16 -0.14 -5.84 -34.62
CA ALA A 16 -1.08 -5.70 -33.53
C ALA A 16 -0.26 -5.16 -32.35
N MET A 17 -0.44 -3.89 -32.04
CA MET A 17 -0.04 -3.28 -30.77
C MET A 17 -0.88 -3.97 -29.70
N LEU A 18 -0.47 -5.18 -29.31
CA LEU A 18 -0.97 -5.82 -28.11
C LEU A 18 -0.55 -4.89 -26.97
N GLY A 19 -1.48 -4.06 -26.51
CA GLY A 19 -1.25 -3.19 -25.37
C GLY A 19 -0.75 -4.07 -24.22
N SER A 20 0.42 -3.73 -23.69
CA SER A 20 0.93 -4.39 -22.49
C SER A 20 -0.17 -4.35 -21.43
N PRO A 21 -0.41 -5.45 -20.71
CA PRO A 21 -1.37 -5.42 -19.61
C PRO A 21 -0.99 -4.27 -18.68
N VAL A 22 -1.93 -3.36 -18.45
CA VAL A 22 -1.73 -2.23 -17.55
C VAL A 22 -1.45 -2.83 -16.18
N GLN A 23 -0.22 -2.69 -15.70
CA GLN A 23 0.13 -3.17 -14.37
C GLN A 23 -0.56 -2.26 -13.36
N ALA A 24 -1.45 -2.84 -12.54
CA ALA A 24 -2.09 -2.12 -11.45
C ALA A 24 -1.02 -1.54 -10.50
N ALA A 25 -1.31 -0.40 -9.88
CA ALA A 25 -0.44 0.13 -8.85
C ALA A 25 -0.35 -0.83 -7.66
N ASN A 26 0.85 -0.89 -7.07
CA ASN A 26 1.10 -1.76 -5.93
C ASN A 26 0.91 -0.99 -4.63
N THR A 27 0.14 -1.56 -3.71
CA THR A 27 0.00 -1.02 -2.35
C THR A 27 1.24 -1.33 -1.55
N LEU A 28 2.03 -0.29 -1.22
CA LEU A 28 3.19 -0.44 -0.35
C LEU A 28 2.76 -0.71 1.10
N GLN A 29 1.74 0.04 1.52
CA GLN A 29 0.98 -0.14 2.75
C GLN A 29 -0.33 0.67 2.65
N SER A 30 -1.22 0.56 3.63
CA SER A 30 -2.45 1.37 3.68
C SER A 30 -2.15 2.86 3.46
N GLY A 31 -2.79 3.44 2.45
CA GLY A 31 -2.63 4.85 2.10
C GLY A 31 -1.34 5.21 1.35
N VAL A 32 -0.57 4.25 0.83
CA VAL A 32 0.57 4.49 -0.06
C VAL A 32 0.54 3.53 -1.25
N LEU A 33 0.30 4.07 -2.44
CA LEU A 33 0.27 3.34 -3.72
C LEU A 33 1.42 3.77 -4.62
N ILE A 34 2.08 2.79 -5.24
CA ILE A 34 3.14 3.03 -6.21
C ILE A 34 2.60 2.77 -7.61
N ASP A 35 2.50 3.82 -8.42
CA ASP A 35 2.21 3.72 -9.85
C ASP A 35 3.53 3.71 -10.63
N ARG A 36 3.93 2.51 -11.05
CA ARG A 36 5.17 2.29 -11.80
C ARG A 36 5.08 2.79 -13.24
N ASN A 37 3.88 2.87 -13.81
CA ASN A 37 3.68 3.30 -15.20
C ASN A 37 3.94 4.80 -15.34
N THR A 38 3.49 5.58 -14.36
CA THR A 38 3.69 7.05 -14.33
C THR A 38 4.88 7.47 -13.46
N GLN A 39 5.55 6.53 -12.79
CA GLN A 39 6.62 6.77 -11.82
C GLN A 39 6.19 7.77 -10.72
N ARG A 40 4.97 7.57 -10.21
CA ARG A 40 4.37 8.38 -9.15
C ARG A 40 4.05 7.53 -7.93
N VAL A 41 4.02 8.18 -6.78
CA VAL A 41 3.45 7.62 -5.56
C VAL A 41 2.24 8.44 -5.17
N LEU A 42 1.14 7.76 -4.90
CA LEU A 42 -0.03 8.37 -4.26
C LEU A 42 0.03 8.06 -2.78
N LEU A 43 -0.06 9.09 -1.94
CA LEU A 43 0.03 8.93 -0.50
C LEU A 43 -1.04 9.72 0.23
N MET A 44 -1.33 9.29 1.45
CA MET A 44 -2.15 10.05 2.39
C MET A 44 -1.27 11.00 3.20
N SER A 45 -1.48 12.30 3.03
CA SER A 45 -0.79 13.34 3.78
C SER A 45 -1.25 13.37 5.23
N PRO A 46 -0.44 13.93 6.16
CA PRO A 46 -0.85 14.12 7.55
C PRO A 46 -2.13 14.95 7.73
N ASP A 47 -2.45 15.86 6.80
CA ASP A 47 -3.64 16.70 6.85
C ASP A 47 -4.91 16.06 6.22
N SER A 48 -4.89 14.73 6.01
CA SER A 48 -6.02 13.95 5.47
C SER A 48 -6.34 14.24 4.02
N ALA A 49 -5.37 14.71 3.23
CA ALA A 49 -5.47 14.83 1.80
C ALA A 49 -4.79 13.64 1.10
N VAL A 50 -5.11 13.44 -0.17
CA VAL A 50 -4.35 12.57 -1.06
C VAL A 50 -3.37 13.43 -1.85
N GLU A 51 -2.10 13.06 -1.84
CA GLU A 51 -1.05 13.68 -2.64
C GLU A 51 -0.57 12.72 -3.71
N GLN A 52 -0.24 13.26 -4.88
CA GLN A 52 0.60 12.58 -5.85
C GLN A 52 1.98 13.21 -5.85
N VAL A 53 3.00 12.37 -5.73
CA VAL A 53 4.39 12.78 -5.63
C VAL A 53 5.22 12.10 -6.72
N ALA A 54 6.06 12.87 -7.40
CA ALA A 54 7.02 12.34 -8.35
C ALA A 54 8.09 11.52 -7.61
N ILE A 55 8.25 10.24 -7.97
CA ILE A 55 9.23 9.36 -7.30
C ILE A 55 10.65 9.89 -7.48
N SER A 56 10.94 10.55 -8.61
CA SER A 56 12.28 11.00 -8.94
C SER A 56 12.80 12.12 -8.05
N SER A 57 11.95 13.09 -7.71
CA SER A 57 12.32 14.31 -6.98
C SER A 57 11.69 14.41 -5.59
N GLY A 58 10.67 13.60 -5.31
CA GLY A 58 9.83 13.76 -4.12
C GLY A 58 8.93 14.98 -4.20
N GLN A 59 8.84 15.69 -5.33
CA GLN A 59 7.98 16.87 -5.50
C GLN A 59 6.51 16.45 -5.63
N THR A 60 5.62 17.17 -4.93
CA THR A 60 4.18 17.01 -5.06
C THR A 60 3.71 17.59 -6.40
N ASP A 61 3.08 16.76 -7.22
CA ASP A 61 2.44 17.18 -8.47
C ASP A 61 1.09 17.87 -8.18
N TRP A 62 0.28 17.24 -7.32
CA TRP A 62 -1.01 17.76 -6.89
C TRP A 62 -1.43 17.21 -5.51
N THR A 63 -2.39 17.89 -4.91
CA THR A 63 -3.03 17.50 -3.64
C THR A 63 -4.55 17.62 -3.78
N SER A 64 -5.30 16.69 -3.20
CA SER A 64 -6.76 16.68 -3.22
C SER A 64 -7.35 16.37 -1.84
N ARG A 65 -8.34 17.16 -1.42
CA ARG A 65 -9.10 16.97 -0.16
C ARG A 65 -10.41 16.22 -0.35
N ASP A 66 -10.67 15.75 -1.57
CA ASP A 66 -11.88 15.00 -1.89
C ASP A 66 -11.85 13.54 -1.44
N GLY A 67 -10.68 13.07 -0.98
CA GLY A 67 -10.48 11.81 -0.28
C GLY A 67 -9.33 11.92 0.71
N ALA A 68 -9.19 10.90 1.53
CA ALA A 68 -8.15 10.80 2.55
C ALA A 68 -7.18 9.64 2.27
N MET A 69 -7.63 8.51 1.73
CA MET A 69 -6.77 7.34 1.53
C MET A 69 -6.80 6.87 0.08
N PRO A 70 -5.69 6.89 -0.67
CA PRO A 70 -5.67 6.26 -1.99
C PRO A 70 -5.86 4.75 -1.86
N ILE A 71 -6.77 4.17 -2.65
CA ILE A 71 -7.09 2.74 -2.66
C ILE A 71 -6.51 2.07 -3.90
N ALA A 72 -6.79 2.62 -5.09
CA ALA A 72 -6.36 2.06 -6.38
C ALA A 72 -6.17 3.18 -7.41
N VAL A 73 -5.41 2.90 -8.47
CA VAL A 73 -5.28 3.76 -9.65
C VAL A 73 -5.29 2.90 -10.91
N GLU A 74 -6.06 3.32 -11.90
CA GLU A 74 -6.10 2.72 -13.24
C GLU A 74 -6.23 3.82 -14.29
N GLY A 75 -5.28 3.85 -15.23
CA GLY A 75 -5.23 4.87 -16.27
C GLY A 75 -5.25 6.29 -15.70
N GLU A 76 -6.25 7.09 -16.06
CA GLU A 76 -6.39 8.49 -15.63
C GLU A 76 -7.24 8.67 -14.37
N ARG A 77 -7.55 7.59 -13.63
CA ARG A 77 -8.46 7.62 -12.48
C ARG A 77 -7.78 7.12 -11.22
N VAL A 78 -8.03 7.81 -10.12
CA VAL A 78 -7.62 7.39 -8.77
C VAL A 78 -8.86 7.17 -7.94
N LEU A 79 -9.02 5.98 -7.38
CA LEU A 79 -10.04 5.68 -6.40
C LEU A 79 -9.50 6.00 -5.00
N VAL A 80 -10.22 6.84 -4.27
CA VAL A 80 -9.83 7.27 -2.91
C VAL A 80 -10.96 7.01 -1.93
N MET A 81 -10.61 6.57 -0.72
CA MET A 81 -11.55 6.53 0.40
C MET A 81 -11.72 7.91 0.99
N ARG A 82 -12.95 8.25 1.37
CA ARG A 82 -13.25 9.51 2.06
C ARG A 82 -13.19 9.33 3.57
N ASP A 83 -12.84 10.41 4.26
CA ASP A 83 -13.02 10.50 5.69
C ASP A 83 -14.52 10.65 6.04
N GLY A 84 -14.89 10.40 7.29
CA GLY A 84 -16.29 10.46 7.76
C GLY A 84 -17.00 9.11 7.76
N ALA A 85 -16.46 8.17 8.54
CA ALA A 85 -16.99 6.82 8.66
C ALA A 85 -18.45 6.78 9.21
N GLU A 86 -19.38 6.36 8.37
CA GLU A 86 -20.78 6.04 8.72
C GLU A 86 -20.95 4.52 8.87
N ARG A 87 -21.77 4.06 9.82
CA ARG A 87 -22.07 2.62 9.96
C ARG A 87 -22.83 2.13 8.74
N GLY A 88 -22.43 0.96 8.24
CA GLY A 88 -23.05 0.35 7.07
C GLY A 88 -22.77 1.09 5.78
N LYS A 89 -21.77 1.98 5.71
CA LYS A 89 -21.38 2.64 4.47
C LYS A 89 -19.87 2.79 4.32
N LEU A 90 -19.45 2.83 3.07
CA LEU A 90 -18.11 3.20 2.63
C LEU A 90 -18.23 4.41 1.69
N GLY A 91 -17.77 5.57 2.15
CA GLY A 91 -17.66 6.77 1.31
C GLY A 91 -16.40 6.73 0.46
N TYR A 92 -16.53 7.04 -0.82
CA TYR A 92 -15.40 7.10 -1.76
C TYR A 92 -15.55 8.27 -2.74
N ALA A 93 -14.44 8.61 -3.38
CA ALA A 93 -14.40 9.51 -4.51
C ALA A 93 -13.50 8.94 -5.60
N VAL A 94 -13.70 9.42 -6.82
CA VAL A 94 -12.79 9.18 -7.93
C VAL A 94 -12.20 10.52 -8.34
N LEU A 95 -10.88 10.57 -8.43
CA LEU A 95 -10.12 11.73 -8.85
C LEU A 95 -9.51 11.49 -10.23
N LYS A 96 -9.17 12.55 -10.96
CA LYS A 96 -8.30 12.46 -12.11
C LYS A 96 -6.85 12.29 -11.65
N ALA A 97 -6.13 11.33 -12.23
CA ALA A 97 -4.72 11.08 -11.88
C ALA A 97 -3.79 12.23 -12.32
N GLY A 98 -4.15 13.00 -13.35
CA GLY A 98 -3.30 14.09 -13.86
C GLY A 98 -3.22 15.31 -12.93
N ASP A 99 -4.33 15.69 -12.29
CA ASP A 99 -4.44 16.96 -11.55
C ASP A 99 -5.13 16.83 -10.18
N GLY A 100 -5.57 15.64 -9.79
CA GLY A 100 -6.26 15.39 -8.52
C GLY A 100 -7.70 15.93 -8.46
N SER A 101 -8.23 16.45 -9.57
CA SER A 101 -9.58 17.02 -9.59
C SER A 101 -10.67 15.95 -9.42
N LEU A 102 -11.74 16.32 -8.71
CA LEU A 102 -12.88 15.45 -8.45
C LEU A 102 -13.60 15.07 -9.75
N VAL A 103 -13.79 13.77 -9.96
CA VAL A 103 -14.60 13.20 -11.05
C VAL A 103 -15.99 12.86 -10.53
N SER A 104 -16.03 12.07 -9.46
CA SER A 104 -17.28 11.60 -8.84
C SER A 104 -17.11 11.38 -7.35
N ARG A 105 -18.24 11.41 -6.64
CA ARG A 105 -18.32 11.14 -5.20
C ARG A 105 -19.55 10.29 -4.94
N ALA A 106 -19.39 9.23 -4.16
CA ALA A 106 -20.48 8.31 -3.88
C ALA A 106 -20.24 7.57 -2.55
N SER A 107 -21.17 6.67 -2.23
CA SER A 107 -21.03 5.70 -1.15
C SER A 107 -21.54 4.35 -1.62
N VAL A 108 -20.98 3.28 -1.06
CA VAL A 108 -21.53 1.93 -1.19
C VAL A 108 -21.96 1.42 0.17
N ASP A 109 -23.08 0.69 0.21
CA ASP A 109 -23.58 0.10 1.44
C ASP A 109 -22.67 -1.07 1.87
N LEU A 110 -22.38 -1.12 3.17
CA LEU A 110 -21.71 -2.21 3.84
C LEU A 110 -22.70 -2.87 4.82
N PRO A 111 -22.43 -4.12 5.28
CA PRO A 111 -23.17 -4.67 6.41
C PRO A 111 -23.14 -3.69 7.60
N VAL A 112 -24.28 -3.47 8.26
CA VAL A 112 -24.49 -2.48 9.34
C VAL A 112 -23.38 -2.41 10.41
N PRO A 113 -22.79 -3.53 10.90
CA PRO A 113 -21.71 -3.44 11.88
C PRO A 113 -20.39 -2.91 11.32
N ALA A 114 -20.19 -2.94 10.00
CA ALA A 114 -18.97 -2.47 9.34
C ALA A 114 -18.98 -0.95 9.12
N ARG A 115 -17.77 -0.38 9.09
CA ARG A 115 -17.51 1.05 8.83
C ARG A 115 -16.27 1.16 7.95
N GLY A 116 -16.33 1.92 6.86
CA GLY A 116 -15.12 2.30 6.12
C GLY A 116 -14.25 3.24 6.96
N LEU A 117 -13.23 2.71 7.63
CA LEU A 117 -12.33 3.47 8.52
C LEU A 117 -11.01 3.80 7.81
N VAL A 118 -10.66 5.09 7.69
CA VAL A 118 -9.32 5.51 7.22
C VAL A 118 -8.30 5.23 8.30
N GLU A 119 -8.64 5.61 9.53
CA GLU A 119 -7.86 5.35 10.74
C GLU A 119 -8.52 4.25 11.56
N GLU A 120 -7.72 3.30 12.00
CA GLU A 120 -8.10 2.31 13.00
C GLU A 120 -8.57 3.03 14.27
N ARG A 121 -9.57 2.44 14.92
CA ARG A 121 -10.03 2.85 16.24
C ARG A 121 -9.69 1.77 17.24
N MET A 122 -9.85 2.07 18.52
CA MET A 122 -9.66 1.08 19.58
C MET A 122 -10.50 -0.17 19.31
N GLY A 123 -9.82 -1.28 18.99
CA GLY A 123 -10.45 -2.54 18.66
C GLY A 123 -11.24 -2.56 17.34
N GLU A 124 -11.15 -1.56 16.45
CA GLU A 124 -11.80 -1.57 15.13
C GLU A 124 -10.77 -1.29 14.03
N GLN A 125 -10.71 -2.15 13.01
CA GLN A 125 -9.87 -1.95 11.82
C GLN A 125 -10.70 -2.18 10.55
N PHE A 126 -10.36 -1.45 9.48
CA PHE A 126 -10.89 -1.66 8.14
C PHE A 126 -9.72 -1.72 7.15
N LYS A 127 -9.68 -2.74 6.29
CA LYS A 127 -8.59 -2.98 5.34
C LYS A 127 -9.15 -3.23 3.94
N PHE A 128 -8.38 -2.83 2.93
CA PHE A 128 -8.61 -3.18 1.53
C PHE A 128 -7.46 -4.01 0.99
N THR A 129 -7.80 -4.92 0.10
CA THR A 129 -6.86 -5.57 -0.82
C THR A 129 -7.36 -5.28 -2.23
N VAL A 130 -6.50 -4.67 -3.05
CA VAL A 130 -6.79 -4.47 -4.49
C VAL A 130 -6.44 -5.74 -5.21
N GLU A 131 -7.34 -6.20 -6.07
CA GLU A 131 -7.21 -7.39 -6.89
C GLU A 131 -7.47 -7.02 -8.36
N ALA A 132 -7.09 -7.89 -9.30
CA ALA A 132 -7.22 -7.60 -10.73
C ALA A 132 -8.67 -7.27 -11.14
N ASP A 133 -9.66 -7.95 -10.54
CA ASP A 133 -11.07 -7.84 -10.90
C ASP A 133 -11.89 -6.97 -9.90
N GLY A 134 -11.23 -6.33 -8.91
CA GLY A 134 -11.94 -5.50 -7.93
C GLY A 134 -11.19 -5.27 -6.61
N LEU A 135 -11.95 -5.08 -5.54
CA LEU A 135 -11.45 -4.85 -4.18
C LEU A 135 -12.04 -5.91 -3.25
N ARG A 136 -11.20 -6.46 -2.37
CA ARG A 136 -11.65 -7.15 -1.16
C ARG A 136 -11.55 -6.19 0.01
N TRP A 137 -12.47 -6.28 0.95
CA TRP A 137 -12.41 -5.51 2.19
C TRP A 137 -12.64 -6.40 3.41
N LEU A 138 -12.02 -5.99 4.52
CA LEU A 138 -12.07 -6.66 5.80
C LEU A 138 -12.32 -5.63 6.90
N HIS A 139 -13.43 -5.78 7.62
CA HIS A 139 -13.71 -5.07 8.85
C HIS A 139 -13.59 -6.04 10.02
N ARG A 140 -12.72 -5.73 10.99
CA ARG A 140 -12.61 -6.50 12.23
C ARG A 140 -12.89 -5.61 13.41
N ARG A 141 -13.72 -6.12 14.32
CA ARG A 141 -13.97 -5.55 15.63
C ARG A 141 -13.54 -6.53 16.71
N GLN A 142 -12.77 -6.06 17.67
CA GLN A 142 -12.35 -6.80 18.85
C GLN A 142 -12.87 -6.04 20.06
N GLN A 143 -13.61 -6.74 20.94
CA GLN A 143 -14.01 -6.13 22.20
C GLN A 143 -12.75 -5.91 23.05
N THR A 144 -12.40 -4.66 23.30
CA THR A 144 -11.36 -4.32 24.28
C THR A 144 -11.95 -4.50 25.67
N GLN A 145 -11.47 -5.50 26.41
CA GLN A 145 -11.72 -5.58 27.84
C GLN A 145 -10.55 -4.90 28.56
N GLY A 146 -10.87 -4.07 29.55
CA GLY A 146 -9.84 -3.54 30.44
C GLY A 146 -9.12 -4.68 31.16
N ALA A 147 -7.93 -4.38 31.67
CA ALA A 147 -7.20 -5.34 32.48
C ALA A 147 -7.94 -5.46 33.82
N LEU A 148 -8.90 -6.39 33.90
CA LEU A 148 -9.36 -6.86 35.21
C LEU A 148 -8.12 -7.42 35.91
N MET A 149 -7.56 -6.65 36.85
CA MET A 149 -6.53 -7.15 37.76
C MET A 149 -7.09 -8.43 38.36
N GLN A 150 -6.49 -9.57 38.01
CA GLN A 150 -6.80 -10.82 38.67
C GLN A 150 -6.40 -10.63 40.13
N ILE A 151 -7.38 -10.32 40.98
CA ILE A 151 -7.20 -10.35 42.42
C ILE A 151 -6.91 -11.82 42.76
N ASP A 152 -5.75 -12.05 43.36
CA ASP A 152 -5.16 -13.36 43.60
C ASP A 152 -6.19 -14.37 44.15
N GLY A 153 -6.40 -15.47 43.42
CA GLY A 153 -7.11 -16.65 43.92
C GLY A 153 -8.08 -17.32 42.96
N ALA A 154 -8.55 -16.63 41.92
CA ALA A 154 -9.42 -17.25 40.90
C ALA A 154 -8.59 -17.87 39.78
N LYS A 155 -8.62 -19.20 39.64
CA LYS A 155 -8.05 -19.91 38.48
C LYS A 155 -8.62 -19.31 37.19
N GLY A 156 -7.82 -18.51 36.50
CA GLY A 156 -8.22 -17.75 35.32
C GLY A 156 -8.54 -18.67 34.14
N GLY A 157 -9.83 -18.91 33.89
CA GLY A 157 -10.25 -19.39 32.58
C GLY A 157 -9.93 -18.33 31.54
N GLU A 158 -9.25 -18.71 30.46
CA GLU A 158 -9.06 -17.86 29.29
C GLU A 158 -10.43 -17.33 28.85
N LYS A 159 -10.73 -16.05 29.15
CA LYS A 159 -11.91 -15.41 28.62
C LYS A 159 -11.64 -15.20 27.13
N ASN A 160 -12.31 -15.99 26.30
CA ASN A 160 -12.33 -15.81 24.85
C ASN A 160 -12.75 -14.37 24.53
N VAL A 161 -11.79 -13.54 24.11
CA VAL A 161 -12.07 -12.18 23.64
C VAL A 161 -12.90 -12.30 22.38
N SER A 162 -14.17 -11.88 22.44
CA SER A 162 -15.04 -11.92 21.27
C SER A 162 -14.52 -10.97 20.20
N SER A 163 -14.18 -11.53 19.03
CA SER A 163 -13.91 -10.77 17.82
C SER A 163 -15.02 -11.03 16.80
N THR A 164 -15.51 -9.97 16.17
CA THR A 164 -16.44 -10.04 15.06
C THR A 164 -15.72 -9.59 13.79
N GLU A 165 -15.84 -10.39 12.74
CA GLU A 165 -15.21 -10.13 11.45
C GLU A 165 -16.30 -10.06 10.37
N HIS A 166 -16.22 -9.04 9.52
CA HIS A 166 -17.05 -8.89 8.33
C HIS A 166 -16.13 -8.67 7.13
N ARG A 167 -16.45 -9.31 6.02
CA ARG A 167 -15.71 -9.21 4.77
C ARG A 167 -16.67 -9.11 3.60
N GLY A 168 -16.16 -8.63 2.48
CA GLY A 168 -16.88 -8.61 1.23
C GLY A 168 -15.99 -8.16 0.09
N ALA A 169 -16.59 -8.03 -1.09
CA ALA A 169 -15.92 -7.59 -2.29
C ALA A 169 -16.71 -6.51 -3.03
N LEU A 170 -15.98 -5.68 -3.77
CA LEU A 170 -16.51 -4.60 -4.59
C LEU A 170 -15.88 -4.70 -5.99
N SER A 171 -16.69 -4.58 -7.03
CA SER A 171 -16.19 -4.28 -8.38
C SER A 171 -15.93 -2.78 -8.51
N ILE A 172 -15.00 -2.42 -9.40
CA ILE A 172 -14.73 -1.02 -9.76
C ILE A 172 -15.13 -0.81 -11.21
N ASP A 173 -16.11 0.06 -11.46
CA ASP A 173 -16.38 0.59 -12.79
C ASP A 173 -15.64 1.93 -12.93
N TRP A 174 -14.45 1.90 -13.54
CA TRP A 174 -13.59 3.07 -13.72
C TRP A 174 -14.16 4.11 -14.69
N ASN A 175 -15.01 3.69 -15.63
CA ASN A 175 -15.65 4.59 -16.59
C ASN A 175 -16.72 5.43 -15.90
N GLN A 176 -17.54 4.82 -15.05
CA GLN A 176 -18.57 5.50 -14.28
C GLN A 176 -18.04 6.08 -12.95
N GLY A 177 -16.86 5.66 -12.52
CA GLY A 177 -16.30 5.96 -11.21
C GLY A 177 -17.21 5.46 -10.09
N LYS A 178 -17.65 4.20 -10.18
CA LYS A 178 -18.58 3.57 -9.22
C LYS A 178 -18.02 2.28 -8.65
N LEU A 179 -18.34 2.05 -7.37
CA LEU A 179 -18.16 0.77 -6.68
C LEU A 179 -19.50 0.07 -6.56
N ALA A 180 -19.53 -1.23 -6.82
CA ALA A 180 -20.71 -2.07 -6.64
C ALA A 180 -20.35 -3.36 -5.88
N PRO A 181 -21.16 -3.78 -4.88
CA PRO A 181 -20.97 -5.06 -4.21
C PRO A 181 -21.03 -6.22 -5.20
N ILE A 182 -20.10 -7.15 -5.05
CA ILE A 182 -20.03 -8.39 -5.82
C ILE A 182 -19.82 -9.57 -4.87
N ASP A 183 -20.04 -10.78 -5.37
CA ASP A 183 -19.72 -12.00 -4.62
C ASP A 183 -18.22 -12.05 -4.34
N GLU A 184 -17.82 -12.33 -3.09
CA GLU A 184 -16.42 -12.42 -2.70
C GLU A 184 -15.65 -13.49 -3.50
N THR A 185 -16.32 -14.56 -3.94
CA THR A 185 -15.71 -15.62 -4.75
C THR A 185 -15.45 -15.19 -6.20
N SER A 186 -16.10 -14.11 -6.67
CA SER A 186 -15.90 -13.59 -8.03
C SER A 186 -14.59 -12.82 -8.19
N VAL A 187 -14.04 -12.28 -7.10
CA VAL A 187 -12.74 -11.61 -7.13
C VAL A 187 -11.66 -12.66 -7.10
N LYS A 188 -10.89 -12.80 -8.17
CA LYS A 188 -9.73 -13.68 -8.17
C LYS A 188 -8.73 -13.17 -7.14
N SER A 189 -8.48 -13.98 -6.12
CA SER A 189 -7.41 -13.70 -5.17
C SER A 189 -6.10 -13.88 -5.91
N SER A 190 -5.30 -12.82 -5.96
CA SER A 190 -3.88 -12.97 -6.21
C SER A 190 -3.34 -13.86 -5.10
N ALA A 191 -2.68 -14.96 -5.46
CA ALA A 191 -2.14 -15.87 -4.46
C ALA A 191 -1.28 -15.06 -3.49
N ASP A 192 -1.63 -15.13 -2.20
CA ASP A 192 -0.99 -14.35 -1.14
C ASP A 192 0.46 -14.84 -1.05
N THR A 193 1.32 -14.14 -1.77
CA THR A 193 2.64 -14.69 -2.05
C THR A 193 3.52 -14.40 -0.86
N ALA A 194 4.17 -15.45 -0.34
CA ALA A 194 5.02 -15.34 0.83
C ALA A 194 6.03 -14.20 0.65
N VAL A 195 5.93 -13.23 1.57
CA VAL A 195 6.79 -12.04 1.63
C VAL A 195 8.24 -12.44 1.87
N GLU A 196 8.46 -13.41 2.77
CA GLU A 196 9.78 -14.00 3.00
C GLU A 196 10.00 -15.19 2.08
N ILE A 197 11.18 -15.25 1.46
CA ILE A 197 11.56 -16.29 0.53
C ILE A 197 12.65 -17.16 1.18
N GLY A 198 12.40 -18.47 1.16
CA GLY A 198 13.31 -19.46 1.74
C GLY A 198 13.00 -19.79 3.20
N LYS A 199 13.74 -20.77 3.75
CA LYS A 199 13.63 -21.11 5.17
C LYS A 199 14.48 -20.13 5.97
N PRO A 200 13.91 -19.44 6.97
CA PRO A 200 14.70 -18.62 7.88
C PRO A 200 15.77 -19.51 8.54
N THR A 201 17.03 -19.10 8.44
CA THR A 201 18.07 -19.66 9.29
C THR A 201 18.17 -18.79 10.54
N ALA A 202 18.50 -19.39 11.69
CA ALA A 202 18.54 -18.65 12.95
C ALA A 202 19.56 -17.49 12.95
N THR A 203 20.59 -17.57 12.10
CA THR A 203 21.73 -16.65 12.09
C THR A 203 22.08 -16.10 10.70
N GLY A 204 21.45 -16.58 9.63
CA GLY A 204 21.78 -16.18 8.27
C GLY A 204 20.91 -15.04 7.73
N PRO A 205 21.27 -14.51 6.56
CA PRO A 205 20.54 -13.43 5.93
C PRO A 205 19.12 -13.88 5.55
N ARG A 206 18.16 -12.96 5.70
CA ARG A 206 16.74 -13.19 5.33
C ARG A 206 16.46 -12.53 3.99
N THR A 207 15.69 -13.19 3.13
CA THR A 207 15.35 -12.66 1.80
C THR A 207 13.87 -12.34 1.73
N PHE A 208 13.53 -11.14 1.28
CA PHE A 208 12.17 -10.64 1.17
C PHE A 208 11.84 -10.23 -0.27
N ARG A 209 10.58 -10.39 -0.66
CA ARG A 209 10.02 -9.99 -1.94
C ARG A 209 9.55 -8.53 -1.90
N SER A 210 9.73 -7.78 -2.99
CA SER A 210 9.08 -6.47 -3.14
C SER A 210 7.56 -6.61 -3.34
N VAL A 211 6.81 -5.53 -3.11
CA VAL A 211 5.35 -5.53 -3.31
C VAL A 211 4.95 -5.75 -4.78
N SER A 212 5.84 -5.44 -5.72
CA SER A 212 5.65 -5.67 -7.16
C SER A 212 6.17 -7.02 -7.66
N ASP A 213 6.76 -7.82 -6.76
CA ASP A 213 7.50 -9.06 -7.06
C ASP A 213 8.71 -8.91 -8.01
N GLY A 214 9.04 -7.70 -8.47
CA GLY A 214 10.17 -7.45 -9.37
C GLY A 214 11.55 -7.51 -8.71
N TYR A 215 11.61 -7.45 -7.38
CA TYR A 215 12.86 -7.28 -6.64
C TYR A 215 12.95 -8.15 -5.40
N ARG A 216 14.18 -8.30 -4.90
CA ARG A 216 14.52 -9.05 -3.70
C ARG A 216 15.36 -8.17 -2.77
N LEU A 217 15.09 -8.29 -1.46
CA LEU A 217 15.84 -7.63 -0.41
C LEU A 217 16.46 -8.70 0.48
N GLN A 218 17.78 -8.77 0.51
CA GLN A 218 18.51 -9.57 1.46
C GLN A 218 18.91 -8.70 2.66
N SER A 219 18.49 -9.11 3.85
CA SER A 219 18.72 -8.38 5.10
C SER A 219 19.71 -9.12 5.99
N GLU A 220 20.79 -8.44 6.34
CA GLU A 220 21.87 -8.94 7.17
C GLU A 220 22.04 -8.01 8.39
N ARG A 221 22.04 -8.57 9.60
CA ARG A 221 22.25 -7.78 10.82
C ARG A 221 23.74 -7.44 10.97
N LEU A 222 24.04 -6.18 11.27
CA LEU A 222 25.38 -5.66 11.56
C LEU A 222 25.68 -5.67 13.06
N ASP A 223 26.96 -5.51 13.42
CA ASP A 223 27.45 -5.52 14.80
C ASP A 223 26.83 -4.40 15.66
N ASP A 224 26.48 -3.27 15.04
CA ASP A 224 25.84 -2.14 15.72
C ASP A 224 24.31 -2.29 15.88
N GLY A 225 23.76 -3.44 15.49
CA GLY A 225 22.34 -3.76 15.57
C GLY A 225 21.49 -3.25 14.42
N ARG A 226 22.04 -2.45 13.49
CA ARG A 226 21.36 -2.08 12.23
C ARG A 226 21.40 -3.23 11.24
N TYR A 227 20.77 -3.02 10.09
CA TYR A 227 20.68 -4.02 9.02
C TYR A 227 21.26 -3.45 7.73
N ARG A 228 22.09 -4.25 7.06
CA ARG A 228 22.46 -4.02 5.67
C ARG A 228 21.36 -4.64 4.80
N TRP A 229 20.74 -3.81 3.97
CA TRP A 229 19.81 -4.24 2.93
C TRP A 229 20.54 -4.28 1.60
N GLN A 230 20.66 -5.48 1.02
CA GLN A 230 21.18 -5.69 -0.33
C GLN A 230 20.01 -5.95 -1.26
N LEU A 231 19.92 -5.18 -2.34
CA LEU A 231 18.79 -5.26 -3.28
C LEU A 231 19.25 -5.92 -4.58
N SER A 232 18.42 -6.83 -5.10
CA SER A 232 18.60 -7.45 -6.40
C SER A 232 17.30 -7.47 -7.20
N ASP A 233 17.42 -7.60 -8.52
CA ASP A 233 16.28 -7.87 -9.40
C ASP A 233 15.79 -9.34 -9.25
N ALA A 234 14.74 -9.68 -9.98
CA ALA A 234 14.15 -11.03 -9.97
C ALA A 234 15.12 -12.11 -10.49
N GLN A 235 16.15 -11.74 -11.26
CA GLN A 235 17.18 -12.64 -11.78
C GLN A 235 18.36 -12.79 -10.81
N GLY A 236 18.36 -12.03 -9.71
CA GLY A 236 19.41 -12.04 -8.69
C GLY A 236 20.56 -11.07 -8.99
N ALA A 237 20.48 -10.26 -10.04
CA ALA A 237 21.46 -9.23 -10.32
C ALA A 237 21.35 -8.12 -9.27
N ARG A 238 22.48 -7.78 -8.64
CA ARG A 238 22.54 -6.77 -7.59
C ARG A 238 22.33 -5.37 -8.17
N ILE A 239 21.42 -4.61 -7.60
CA ILE A 239 21.06 -3.26 -8.06
C ILE A 239 21.43 -2.15 -7.07
N GLY A 240 21.73 -2.49 -5.81
CA GLY A 240 22.18 -1.51 -4.82
C GLY A 240 22.26 -2.05 -3.41
N GLU A 241 22.60 -1.18 -2.47
CA GLU A 241 22.55 -1.47 -1.04
C GLU A 241 22.24 -0.21 -0.21
N THR A 242 21.74 -0.40 1.01
CA THR A 242 21.59 0.66 2.00
C THR A 242 21.63 0.11 3.43
N ILE A 243 21.75 0.99 4.43
CA ILE A 243 21.69 0.64 5.85
C ILE A 243 20.35 1.08 6.43
N SER A 244 19.69 0.20 7.17
CA SER A 244 18.37 0.41 7.75
C SER A 244 18.34 0.06 9.24
N GLU A 245 17.50 0.75 10.00
CA GLU A 245 17.19 0.36 11.38
C GLU A 245 16.25 -0.86 11.46
N TYR A 246 15.69 -1.29 10.33
CA TYR A 246 14.71 -2.37 10.27
C TYR A 246 15.28 -3.60 9.60
N SER A 247 14.92 -4.79 10.10
CA SER A 247 15.24 -6.04 9.41
C SER A 247 14.47 -6.21 8.11
N TYR A 248 13.25 -5.66 8.03
CA TYR A 248 12.41 -5.69 6.84
C TYR A 248 11.33 -4.61 6.90
N ARG A 249 10.98 -4.07 5.73
CA ARG A 249 9.75 -3.30 5.47
C ARG A 249 9.21 -3.70 4.10
N PRO A 250 7.88 -3.71 3.88
CA PRO A 250 7.33 -3.68 2.53
C PRO A 250 8.04 -2.60 1.73
N PHE A 251 8.50 -2.97 0.55
CA PHE A 251 9.35 -2.13 -0.29
C PHE A 251 9.04 -2.34 -1.77
N ASP A 252 9.41 -1.36 -2.59
CA ASP A 252 9.53 -1.52 -4.03
C ASP A 252 10.74 -0.76 -4.56
N VAL A 253 11.12 -1.03 -5.81
CA VAL A 253 12.15 -0.26 -6.51
C VAL A 253 11.58 0.31 -7.81
N VAL A 254 11.72 1.62 -7.98
CA VAL A 254 11.26 2.34 -9.18
C VAL A 254 12.33 3.34 -9.57
N ASP A 255 12.78 3.29 -10.82
CA ASP A 255 13.77 4.23 -11.37
C ASP A 255 15.03 4.37 -10.48
N GLY A 256 15.63 3.23 -10.11
CA GLY A 256 16.83 3.20 -9.25
C GLY A 256 16.61 3.67 -7.81
N ARG A 257 15.36 3.88 -7.38
CA ARG A 257 15.04 4.29 -6.00
C ARG A 257 14.32 3.19 -5.25
N LEU A 258 14.83 2.88 -4.07
CA LEU A 258 14.14 2.05 -3.09
C LEU A 258 13.12 2.89 -2.33
N LEU A 259 11.86 2.44 -2.34
CA LEU A 259 10.76 3.05 -1.61
C LEU A 259 10.33 2.13 -0.46
N TYR A 260 10.23 2.67 0.75
CA TYR A 260 9.67 1.97 1.91
C TYR A 260 9.11 2.97 2.92
N VAL A 261 8.28 2.49 3.86
CA VAL A 261 7.72 3.33 4.91
C VAL A 261 8.31 2.99 6.28
N THR A 262 8.72 4.02 7.02
CA THR A 262 9.12 3.92 8.43
C THR A 262 7.90 3.83 9.35
N THR A 263 8.10 3.30 10.56
CA THR A 263 7.06 3.39 11.60
C THR A 263 7.27 4.64 12.45
N PRO A 264 6.20 5.15 13.07
CA PRO A 264 6.32 6.18 14.09
C PRO A 264 7.32 5.79 15.16
N ARG A 265 8.14 6.74 15.59
CA ARG A 265 9.12 6.55 16.66
C ARG A 265 8.96 7.66 17.70
N ILE A 266 8.82 7.23 18.95
CA ILE A 266 8.90 8.11 20.10
C ILE A 266 10.38 8.24 20.46
N SER A 267 10.88 9.46 20.53
CA SER A 267 12.20 9.78 21.07
C SER A 267 12.04 10.64 22.31
N VAL A 268 12.98 10.49 23.25
CA VAL A 268 13.09 11.38 24.42
C VAL A 268 14.45 12.06 24.34
N THR A 269 14.45 13.37 24.26
CA THR A 269 15.66 14.20 24.21
C THR A 269 15.49 15.33 25.23
N ASP A 270 16.43 15.44 26.16
CA ASP A 270 16.40 16.41 27.27
C ASP A 270 15.09 16.40 28.07
N GLY A 271 14.57 15.21 28.35
CA GLY A 271 13.32 15.01 29.08
C GLY A 271 12.04 15.36 28.29
N LYS A 272 12.16 15.82 27.04
CA LYS A 272 11.02 16.07 26.15
C LYS A 272 10.79 14.87 25.25
N SER A 273 9.56 14.36 25.24
CA SER A 273 9.15 13.35 24.28
C SER A 273 8.77 14.04 22.95
N SER A 274 9.19 13.44 21.84
CA SER A 274 8.73 13.81 20.50
C SER A 274 8.32 12.55 19.74
N ILE A 275 7.28 12.66 18.93
CA ILE A 275 6.79 11.57 18.08
C ILE A 275 7.12 11.94 16.64
N SER A 276 7.90 11.10 15.98
CA SER A 276 8.05 11.15 14.53
C SER A 276 6.90 10.38 13.89
N MET A 277 6.29 10.96 12.87
CA MET A 277 5.21 10.34 12.10
C MET A 277 5.77 9.25 11.17
N PRO A 278 4.94 8.29 10.71
CA PRO A 278 5.38 7.39 9.65
C PRO A 278 5.79 8.21 8.43
N THR A 279 6.85 7.77 7.75
CA THR A 279 7.46 8.53 6.66
C THR A 279 7.75 7.59 5.48
N LEU A 280 7.30 7.96 4.30
CA LEU A 280 7.76 7.37 3.05
C LEU A 280 9.19 7.86 2.77
N VAL A 281 10.10 6.92 2.56
CA VAL A 281 11.52 7.19 2.30
C VAL A 281 11.86 6.71 0.89
N ALA A 282 12.54 7.56 0.13
CA ALA A 282 13.19 7.18 -1.11
C ALA A 282 14.71 7.19 -0.93
N VAL A 283 15.34 6.06 -1.23
CA VAL A 283 16.80 5.90 -1.21
C VAL A 283 17.28 5.73 -2.64
N ASP A 284 18.24 6.56 -3.05
CA ASP A 284 18.95 6.40 -4.31
C ASP A 284 19.88 5.19 -4.21
N LEU A 285 19.64 4.15 -5.01
CA LEU A 285 20.38 2.87 -4.90
C LEU A 285 21.81 2.95 -5.43
N ALA A 286 22.13 3.92 -6.27
CA ALA A 286 23.49 4.13 -6.76
C ALA A 286 24.42 4.67 -5.66
N SER A 287 23.90 5.57 -4.81
CA SER A 287 24.64 6.19 -3.71
C SER A 287 24.38 5.56 -2.35
N GLY A 288 23.29 4.80 -2.21
CA GLY A 288 22.80 4.25 -0.94
C GLY A 288 22.23 5.31 0.02
N LYS A 289 22.08 6.56 -0.43
CA LYS A 289 21.67 7.71 0.40
C LYS A 289 20.18 8.01 0.24
N VAL A 290 19.57 8.56 1.29
CA VAL A 290 18.20 9.08 1.23
C VAL A 290 18.15 10.24 0.24
N ALA A 291 17.34 10.10 -0.81
CA ALA A 291 17.10 11.14 -1.81
C ALA A 291 16.06 12.15 -1.32
N TRP A 292 14.96 11.66 -0.74
CA TRP A 292 13.90 12.48 -0.15
C TRP A 292 13.05 11.67 0.82
N THR A 293 12.26 12.37 1.64
CA THR A 293 11.28 11.81 2.56
C THR A 293 9.96 12.56 2.48
N ARG A 294 8.85 11.86 2.79
CA ARG A 294 7.50 12.44 2.91
C ARG A 294 6.78 11.87 4.12
N GLU A 295 6.34 12.73 5.02
CA GLU A 295 5.47 12.31 6.12
C GLU A 295 4.13 11.82 5.57
N ILE A 296 3.57 10.81 6.22
CA ILE A 296 2.25 10.29 5.88
C ILE A 296 1.41 10.19 7.16
N ARG A 297 0.09 10.20 7.03
CA ARG A 297 -0.81 10.03 8.18
C ARG A 297 -0.70 8.62 8.74
N ASP A 298 -0.66 8.50 10.06
CA ASP A 298 -0.68 7.20 10.75
C ASP A 298 -2.12 6.69 10.80
N THR A 299 -2.38 5.56 10.15
CA THR A 299 -3.71 4.92 10.18
C THR A 299 -3.91 4.04 11.39
N ARG A 300 -2.90 3.79 12.23
CA ARG A 300 -3.02 2.84 13.34
C ARG A 300 -3.46 3.52 14.62
N TYR A 301 -4.32 2.85 15.37
CA TYR A 301 -4.70 3.31 16.71
C TYR A 301 -3.53 3.12 17.67
N ARG A 302 -3.09 4.22 18.32
CA ARG A 302 -2.02 4.23 19.34
C ARG A 302 -2.46 4.85 20.67
N GLY A 303 -3.76 5.03 20.87
CA GLY A 303 -4.30 5.59 22.11
C GLY A 303 -4.22 4.60 23.28
N PRO A 304 -4.45 5.07 24.52
CA PRO A 304 -4.48 4.22 25.69
C PRO A 304 -5.65 3.22 25.59
N TYR A 305 -5.39 1.97 25.98
CA TYR A 305 -6.46 1.01 26.21
C TYR A 305 -7.14 1.30 27.56
N PRO A 306 -8.45 1.05 27.69
CA PRO A 306 -9.13 1.17 28.98
C PRO A 306 -8.45 0.26 29.99
N SER A 307 -8.14 0.79 31.17
CA SER A 307 -7.65 0.03 32.33
C SER A 307 -8.81 -0.69 32.99
#